data_AF-A0AAV4RU30-F1
#
_entry.id   AF-A0AAV4RU30-F1
#
_cell.length_a   1.000
_cell.length_b   1.000
_cell.length_c   1.000
_cell.angle_alpha   90.00
_cell.angle_beta   90.00
_cell.angle_gamma   90.00
#
_symmetry.space_group_name_H-M   'P 1'
#
loop_
_entity.id
_entity.type
_entity.pdbx_description
1 polymer ?
#
loop_
_entity_poly.entity_id
_entity_poly.type
_entity_poly.pdbx_seq_one_letter_code
_entity_poly.pdbx_strand_id
1 'polypeptide(L)'
;MDRKKVCKKSSAKKKMMSIELKREIIEKHEQVVRVVDLSRQYGRSTSIICSVLSRRYTLYRLLPFNGLTIISKLRTTLHENMEKLLMVWVTEKQLQGDTLTQTIICEKARAIYGDLLKQTPQTSIDEASEESFKASRGWFENFKKRSGIHSVVRHGEAASSDMKAAEDYIKTFSDLIKAQGYISQ
;
A
#
# COMPACT_ATOMS: atom_id res chain seq x y z
N MET A 1 46.30 -28.66 7.70
CA MET A 1 45.70 -27.59 8.52
C MET A 1 45.81 -26.33 7.66
N ASP A 2 44.70 -25.75 7.20
CA ASP A 2 44.22 -24.51 7.80
C ASP A 2 42.70 -24.35 7.71
N ARG A 3 42.09 -24.00 8.85
CA ARG A 3 40.66 -23.77 9.00
C ARG A 3 40.35 -22.28 8.95
N LYS A 4 39.41 -21.92 8.07
CA LYS A 4 38.35 -20.89 8.23
C LYS A 4 38.74 -19.43 8.50
N LYS A 5 38.16 -18.55 7.68
CA LYS A 5 37.09 -17.63 8.16
C LYS A 5 36.19 -17.16 7.01
N VAL A 6 35.11 -17.90 6.77
CA VAL A 6 33.96 -17.37 6.01
C VAL A 6 33.21 -16.42 6.95
N CYS A 7 33.33 -15.12 6.69
CA CYS A 7 32.57 -14.09 7.38
C CYS A 7 31.09 -14.22 6.97
N LYS A 8 30.30 -14.88 7.83
CA LYS A 8 28.83 -14.84 7.74
C LYS A 8 28.39 -13.39 7.91
N LYS A 9 28.06 -12.71 6.81
CA LYS A 9 27.32 -11.44 6.85
C LYS A 9 25.94 -11.72 7.45
N SER A 10 25.80 -11.55 8.76
CA SER A 10 24.47 -11.41 9.36
C SER A 10 23.84 -10.17 8.75
N SER A 11 22.70 -10.33 8.09
CA SER A 11 21.93 -9.22 7.55
C SER A 11 21.36 -8.41 8.72
N ALA A 12 22.15 -7.46 9.22
CA ALA A 12 21.71 -6.52 10.22
C ALA A 12 20.43 -5.84 9.71
N LYS A 13 19.34 -5.95 10.47
CA LYS A 13 18.07 -5.30 10.16
C LYS A 13 18.35 -3.83 9.89
N LYS A 14 18.01 -3.32 8.70
CA LYS A 14 18.14 -1.90 8.36
C LYS A 14 17.42 -1.08 9.44
N LYS A 15 18.18 -0.40 10.31
CA LYS A 15 17.61 0.49 11.33
C LYS A 15 17.05 1.73 10.62
N MET A 16 15.75 1.67 10.33
CA MET A 16 14.97 2.73 9.70
C MET A 16 15.22 4.06 10.42
N MET A 17 15.56 5.12 9.69
CA MET A 17 15.76 6.44 10.28
C MET A 17 14.44 7.18 10.37
N SER A 18 14.23 7.87 11.50
CA SER A 18 13.04 8.67 11.72
C SER A 18 13.03 9.93 10.84
N ILE A 19 11.88 10.59 10.74
CA ILE A 19 11.74 11.84 9.97
C ILE A 19 12.57 12.95 10.62
N GLU A 20 12.54 13.03 11.95
CA GLU A 20 13.23 14.05 12.74
C GLU A 20 14.74 13.96 12.56
N LEU A 21 15.30 12.75 12.63
CA LEU A 21 16.72 12.53 12.43
C LEU A 21 17.17 12.94 11.02
N LYS A 22 16.33 12.67 10.00
CA LYS A 22 16.63 13.10 8.62
C LYS A 22 16.57 14.62 8.46
N ARG A 23 15.65 15.30 9.16
CA ARG A 23 15.56 16.77 9.19
C ARG A 23 16.82 17.37 9.81
N GLU A 24 17.24 16.87 10.97
CA GLU A 24 18.43 17.37 11.68
C GLU A 24 19.70 17.20 10.83
N ILE A 25 19.81 16.10 10.08
CA ILE A 25 20.91 15.88 9.12
C ILE A 25 20.92 16.94 8.01
N ILE A 26 19.75 17.29 7.46
CA ILE A 26 19.64 18.29 6.38
C ILE A 26 19.96 19.68 6.91
N GLU A 27 19.39 20.06 8.06
CA GLU A 27 19.60 21.36 8.69
C GLU A 27 21.07 21.60 9.02
N LYS A 28 21.76 20.63 9.62
CA LYS A 28 23.20 20.75 9.89
C LYS A 28 24.04 20.80 8.61
N HIS A 29 23.64 20.09 7.57
CA HIS A 29 24.34 20.18 6.29
C HIS A 29 24.16 21.55 5.62
N GLU A 30 22.99 22.18 5.76
CA GLU A 30 22.75 23.57 5.31
C GLU A 30 23.57 24.59 6.12
N GLN A 31 23.84 24.30 7.40
CA GLN A 31 24.83 25.01 8.23
C GLN A 31 26.29 24.65 7.87
N VAL A 32 26.54 24.09 6.69
CA VAL A 32 27.87 23.78 6.12
C VAL A 32 28.65 22.70 6.90
N VAL A 33 27.96 21.87 7.68
CA VAL A 33 28.60 20.70 8.31
C VAL A 33 28.88 19.62 7.26
N ARG A 34 30.13 19.13 7.20
CA ARG A 34 30.54 18.14 6.21
C ARG A 34 29.88 16.77 6.46
N VAL A 35 29.63 16.05 5.36
CA VAL A 35 29.04 14.68 5.38
C VAL A 35 29.81 13.71 6.28
N VAL A 36 31.14 13.82 6.34
CA VAL A 36 31.99 12.96 7.18
C VAL A 36 31.76 13.21 8.67
N ASP A 37 31.53 14.47 9.04
CA ASP A 37 31.29 14.86 10.43
C ASP A 37 29.88 14.42 10.86
N LEU A 38 28.87 14.56 9.99
CA LEU A 38 27.52 14.02 10.19
C LEU A 38 27.50 12.49 10.31
N SER A 39 28.29 11.79 9.49
CA SER A 39 28.44 10.34 9.54
C SER A 39 28.95 9.87 10.92
N ARG A 40 29.97 10.55 11.45
CA ARG A 40 30.53 10.29 12.78
C ARG A 40 29.53 10.64 13.89
N GLN A 41 28.88 11.80 13.80
CA GLN A 41 27.93 12.29 14.81
C GLN A 41 26.74 11.35 15.00
N TYR A 42 26.14 10.85 13.91
CA TYR A 42 24.94 10.02 13.98
C TYR A 42 25.22 8.51 13.87
N GLY A 43 26.49 8.10 13.80
CA GLY A 43 26.89 6.70 13.65
C GLY A 43 26.30 6.04 12.39
N ARG A 44 26.19 6.79 11.29
CA ARG A 44 25.63 6.32 10.01
C ARG A 44 26.71 6.33 8.94
N SER A 45 26.63 5.42 7.97
CA SER A 45 27.56 5.47 6.84
C SER A 45 27.34 6.74 6.03
N THR A 46 28.41 7.26 5.43
CA THR A 46 28.37 8.42 4.52
C THR A 46 27.37 8.22 3.39
N SER A 47 27.25 6.99 2.87
CA SER A 47 26.24 6.62 1.87
C SER A 47 24.80 6.86 2.35
N ILE A 48 24.47 6.57 3.62
CA ILE A 48 23.15 6.85 4.18
C ILE A 48 22.92 8.35 4.31
N ILE A 49 23.92 9.11 4.78
CA ILE A 49 23.84 10.57 4.88
C ILE A 49 23.61 11.19 3.50
N CYS A 50 24.40 10.81 2.49
CA CYS A 50 24.21 11.27 1.12
C CYS A 50 22.81 10.93 0.59
N SER A 51 22.31 9.71 0.83
CA SER A 51 20.96 9.31 0.41
C SER A 51 19.85 10.16 1.04
N VAL A 52 20.03 10.62 2.29
CA VAL A 52 19.10 11.58 2.92
C VAL A 52 19.17 12.93 2.23
N LEU A 53 20.38 13.44 2.00
CA LEU A 53 20.59 14.74 1.36
C LEU A 53 20.06 14.77 -0.08
N SER A 54 20.24 13.68 -0.84
CA SER A 54 19.67 13.55 -2.19
C SER A 54 18.14 13.59 -2.21
N ARG A 55 17.48 13.16 -1.13
CA ARG A 55 16.01 13.14 -1.00
C ARG A 55 15.44 14.34 -0.24
N ARG A 56 16.27 15.36 0.07
CA ARG A 56 15.89 16.50 0.93
C ARG A 56 14.65 17.26 0.47
N TYR A 57 14.47 17.43 -0.84
CA TYR A 57 13.32 18.15 -1.40
C TYR A 57 12.00 17.37 -1.24
N THR A 58 12.03 16.07 -1.50
CA THR A 58 10.91 15.16 -1.20
C THR A 58 10.61 15.18 0.29
N LEU A 59 11.63 15.22 1.15
CA LEU A 59 11.43 15.32 2.60
C LEU A 59 10.72 16.61 2.97
N TYR A 60 11.15 17.77 2.45
CA TYR A 60 10.52 19.08 2.69
C TYR A 60 9.04 19.11 2.31
N ARG A 61 8.64 18.56 1.16
CA ARG A 61 7.21 18.49 0.75
C ARG A 61 6.35 17.65 1.70
N LEU A 62 6.95 16.65 2.33
CA LEU A 62 6.29 15.68 3.21
C LEU A 62 6.21 16.17 4.67
N LEU A 63 6.94 17.23 5.03
CA LEU A 63 7.02 17.78 6.40
C LEU A 63 5.74 18.37 7.00
N PRO A 64 4.74 18.89 6.25
CA PRO A 64 3.51 19.42 6.85
C PRO A 64 2.66 18.35 7.57
N PHE A 65 2.96 17.06 7.39
CA PHE A 65 2.25 15.97 8.07
C PHE A 65 2.72 15.81 9.51
N ASN A 66 2.12 16.61 10.39
CA ASN A 66 2.36 16.55 11.83
C ASN A 66 1.91 15.19 12.39
N GLY A 67 2.85 14.43 13.00
CA GLY A 67 2.54 13.21 13.79
C GLY A 67 3.14 11.88 13.31
N LEU A 68 3.98 11.85 12.27
CA LEU A 68 4.57 10.60 11.76
C LEU A 68 6.08 10.52 12.02
N THR A 69 6.52 9.41 12.60
CA THR A 69 7.94 9.17 12.95
C THR A 69 8.74 8.51 11.81
N ILE A 70 8.09 8.00 10.74
CA ILE A 70 8.77 7.26 9.66
C ILE A 70 8.18 7.62 8.28
N ILE A 71 9.00 8.20 7.37
CA ILE A 71 8.59 8.56 5.99
C ILE A 71 8.06 7.38 5.18
N SER A 72 8.59 6.17 5.36
CA SER A 72 8.11 4.99 4.60
C SER A 72 6.66 4.61 4.93
N LYS A 73 6.07 5.18 5.98
CA LYS A 73 4.68 5.01 6.36
C LYS A 73 3.82 6.20 5.92
N LEU A 74 4.40 7.21 5.30
CA LEU A 74 3.70 8.42 4.91
C LEU A 74 2.81 8.12 3.69
N ARG A 75 1.50 8.29 3.90
CA ARG A 75 0.50 8.27 2.85
C ARG A 75 0.30 9.71 2.39
N THR A 76 0.59 10.00 1.12
CA THR A 76 0.39 11.35 0.58
C THR A 76 -1.10 11.58 0.30
N THR A 77 -1.53 12.84 0.28
CA THR A 77 -2.90 13.26 -0.11
C THR A 77 -3.34 12.62 -1.44
N LEU A 78 -2.41 12.47 -2.39
CA LEU A 78 -2.62 11.79 -3.66
C LEU A 78 -3.06 10.33 -3.49
N HIS A 79 -2.39 9.56 -2.62
CA HIS A 79 -2.76 8.18 -2.32
C HIS A 79 -4.14 8.12 -1.63
N GLU A 80 -4.46 9.08 -0.76
CA GLU A 80 -5.78 9.12 -0.12
C GLU A 80 -6.90 9.40 -1.11
N ASN A 81 -6.69 10.36 -2.01
CA ASN A 81 -7.64 10.70 -3.08
C ASN A 81 -7.83 9.53 -4.05
N MET A 82 -6.74 8.86 -4.43
CA MET A 82 -6.81 7.65 -5.24
C MET A 82 -7.60 6.54 -4.53
N GLU A 83 -7.38 6.31 -3.23
CA GLU A 83 -8.08 5.27 -2.46
C GLU A 83 -9.58 5.58 -2.36
N LYS A 84 -9.97 6.85 -2.17
CA LYS A 84 -11.38 7.28 -2.15
C LYS A 84 -12.08 7.05 -3.49
N LEU A 85 -11.46 7.47 -4.60
CA LEU A 85 -12.02 7.26 -5.94
C LEU A 85 -12.14 5.78 -6.28
N LEU A 86 -11.13 4.99 -5.90
CA LEU A 86 -11.16 3.55 -6.08
C LEU A 86 -12.30 2.90 -5.29
N MET A 87 -12.56 3.37 -4.06
CA MET A 87 -13.67 2.89 -3.25
C MET A 87 -15.03 3.12 -3.89
N VAL A 88 -15.28 4.34 -4.38
CA VAL A 88 -16.54 4.66 -5.08
C VAL A 88 -16.75 3.72 -6.26
N TRP A 89 -15.70 3.51 -7.06
CA TRP A 89 -15.76 2.60 -8.21
C TRP A 89 -15.99 1.14 -7.81
N VAL A 90 -15.34 0.66 -6.74
CA VAL A 90 -15.56 -0.71 -6.24
C VAL A 90 -17.00 -0.89 -5.77
N THR A 91 -17.55 0.06 -5.02
CA THR A 91 -18.94 0.01 -4.54
C THR A 91 -19.93 0.00 -5.69
N GLU A 92 -19.74 0.87 -6.69
CA GLU A 92 -20.57 0.89 -7.91
C GLU A 92 -20.56 -0.46 -8.63
N LYS A 93 -19.38 -1.07 -8.77
CA LYS A 93 -19.23 -2.37 -9.43
C LYS A 93 -19.86 -3.51 -8.66
N GLN A 94 -19.75 -3.51 -7.33
CA GLN A 94 -20.43 -4.49 -6.49
C GLN A 94 -21.96 -4.36 -6.56
N LEU A 95 -22.51 -3.15 -6.65
CA LEU A 95 -23.95 -2.92 -6.83
C LEU A 95 -24.46 -3.44 -8.18
N GLN A 96 -23.62 -3.40 -9.23
CA GLN A 96 -23.92 -3.96 -10.54
C GLN A 96 -23.84 -5.50 -10.58
N GLY A 97 -23.40 -6.14 -9.48
CA GLY A 97 -23.19 -7.58 -9.43
C GLY A 97 -21.89 -8.05 -10.11
N ASP A 98 -20.98 -7.13 -10.45
CA ASP A 98 -19.73 -7.48 -11.11
C ASP A 98 -18.78 -8.19 -10.15
N THR A 99 -18.18 -9.27 -10.63
CA THR A 99 -17.11 -9.95 -9.89
C THR A 99 -15.81 -9.16 -10.00
N LEU A 100 -15.40 -8.54 -8.91
CA LEU A 100 -14.11 -7.88 -8.81
C LEU A 100 -13.04 -8.85 -8.34
N THR A 101 -11.90 -8.87 -9.04
CA THR A 101 -10.69 -9.58 -8.62
C THR A 101 -9.62 -8.60 -8.16
N GLN A 102 -8.64 -9.11 -7.41
CA GLN A 102 -7.48 -8.31 -7.00
C GLN A 102 -6.80 -7.62 -8.19
N THR A 103 -6.62 -8.33 -9.31
CA THR A 103 -5.95 -7.82 -10.51
C THR A 103 -6.65 -6.59 -11.05
N ILE A 104 -7.98 -6.67 -11.22
CA ILE A 104 -8.80 -5.58 -11.76
C ILE A 104 -8.73 -4.36 -10.83
N ILE A 105 -8.83 -4.56 -9.51
CA ILE A 105 -8.76 -3.46 -8.54
C ILE A 105 -7.37 -2.80 -8.58
N CYS A 106 -6.30 -3.59 -8.63
CA CYS A 106 -4.93 -3.08 -8.73
C CYS A 106 -4.70 -2.30 -10.03
N GLU A 107 -5.20 -2.78 -11.16
CA GLU A 107 -5.12 -2.08 -12.45
C GLU A 107 -5.89 -0.75 -12.41
N LYS A 108 -7.13 -0.76 -11.90
CA LYS A 108 -7.92 0.46 -11.76
C LYS A 108 -7.25 1.48 -10.84
N ALA A 109 -6.63 1.03 -9.74
CA ALA A 109 -5.89 1.88 -8.83
C ALA A 109 -4.72 2.59 -9.52
N ARG A 110 -3.96 1.86 -10.37
CA ARG A 110 -2.87 2.45 -11.17
C ARG A 110 -3.38 3.49 -12.15
N ALA A 111 -4.50 3.22 -12.82
CA ALA A 111 -5.12 4.16 -13.75
C ALA A 111 -5.53 5.47 -13.05
N ILE A 112 -6.27 5.37 -11.95
CA ILE A 112 -6.69 6.54 -11.15
C ILE A 112 -5.46 7.33 -10.67
N TYR A 113 -4.43 6.65 -10.18
CA TYR A 113 -3.20 7.30 -9.73
C TYR A 113 -2.52 8.07 -10.86
N GLY A 114 -2.40 7.46 -12.05
CA GLY A 114 -1.83 8.09 -13.22
C GLY A 114 -2.63 9.31 -13.70
N ASP A 115 -3.95 9.25 -13.64
CA ASP A 115 -4.81 10.37 -14.04
C ASP A 115 -4.76 11.53 -13.05
N LEU A 116 -4.67 11.24 -11.74
CA LEU A 116 -4.46 12.27 -10.73
C LEU A 116 -3.11 12.98 -10.91
N LEU A 117 -2.05 12.23 -11.26
CA LEU A 117 -0.73 12.83 -11.56
C LEU A 117 -0.77 13.77 -12.77
N LYS A 118 -1.56 13.45 -13.80
CA LYS A 118 -1.71 14.32 -14.98
C LYS A 118 -2.48 15.60 -14.67
N GLN A 119 -3.43 15.52 -13.72
CA GLN A 119 -4.29 16.66 -13.36
C GLN A 119 -3.64 17.63 -12.38
N THR A 120 -2.58 17.22 -11.67
CA THR A 120 -1.80 18.13 -10.82
C THR A 120 -0.89 19.01 -11.69
N PRO A 121 -1.16 20.33 -11.85
CA PRO A 121 -0.34 21.22 -12.67
C PRO A 121 0.96 21.50 -11.92
N GLN A 122 2.10 21.25 -12.57
CA GLN A 122 3.45 21.61 -12.12
C GLN A 122 3.75 21.41 -10.62
N THR A 123 4.29 20.24 -10.28
CA THR A 123 5.40 20.25 -9.32
C THR A 123 6.53 19.39 -9.86
N SER A 124 7.31 20.02 -10.73
CA SER A 124 8.70 19.71 -11.09
C SER A 124 9.00 18.21 -11.31
N ILE A 125 9.08 17.84 -12.59
CA ILE A 125 10.22 17.15 -13.22
C ILE A 125 11.25 16.65 -12.18
N ASP A 126 10.89 15.61 -11.44
CA ASP A 126 11.73 14.81 -10.52
C ASP A 126 10.90 13.72 -9.83
N GLU A 127 9.57 13.89 -9.74
CA GLU A 127 8.65 12.77 -9.41
C GLU A 127 8.42 11.80 -10.59
N ALA A 128 9.12 12.02 -11.71
CA ALA A 128 9.30 11.04 -12.77
C ALA A 128 10.44 10.03 -12.47
N SER A 129 11.07 10.12 -11.30
CA SER A 129 12.05 9.13 -10.85
C SER A 129 11.36 7.94 -10.16
N GLU A 130 11.10 6.91 -10.97
CA GLU A 130 11.32 5.49 -10.64
C GLU A 130 10.45 4.77 -9.59
N GLU A 131 9.40 5.38 -9.05
CA GLU A 131 8.43 4.62 -8.25
C GLU A 131 6.99 4.88 -8.70
N SER A 132 6.68 4.44 -9.92
CA SER A 132 5.29 4.25 -10.35
C SER A 132 4.53 3.49 -9.27
N PHE A 133 3.33 3.94 -8.93
CA PHE A 133 2.51 3.28 -7.93
C PHE A 133 2.27 1.82 -8.35
N LYS A 134 2.92 0.87 -7.66
CA LYS A 134 2.98 -0.53 -8.09
C LYS A 134 1.66 -1.28 -7.86
N ALA A 135 0.72 -0.73 -7.08
CA ALA A 135 -0.47 -1.42 -6.59
C ALA A 135 -0.16 -2.86 -6.15
N SER A 136 0.86 -3.01 -5.30
CA SER A 136 1.39 -4.32 -4.91
C SER A 136 0.36 -5.14 -4.12
N ARG A 137 0.61 -6.45 -3.97
CA ARG A 137 -0.21 -7.30 -3.11
C ARG A 137 -0.30 -6.76 -1.69
N GLY A 138 0.82 -6.31 -1.11
CA GLY A 138 0.83 -5.72 0.23
C GLY A 138 0.01 -4.44 0.34
N TRP A 139 0.02 -3.60 -0.70
CA TRP A 139 -0.85 -2.42 -0.74
C TRP A 139 -2.32 -2.81 -0.80
N PHE A 140 -2.71 -3.77 -1.65
CA PHE A 140 -4.09 -4.22 -1.79
C PHE A 140 -4.66 -4.78 -0.48
N GLU A 141 -3.87 -5.60 0.24
CA GLU A 141 -4.28 -6.10 1.56
C GLU A 141 -4.49 -4.96 2.57
N ASN A 142 -3.62 -3.95 2.57
CA ASN A 142 -3.80 -2.78 3.43
C ASN A 142 -5.00 -1.92 3.01
N PHE A 143 -5.26 -1.80 1.71
CA PHE A 143 -6.46 -1.14 1.17
C PHE A 143 -7.72 -1.84 1.69
N LYS A 144 -7.87 -3.16 1.51
CA LYS A 144 -9.02 -3.92 2.03
C LYS A 144 -9.24 -3.72 3.53
N LYS A 145 -8.16 -3.80 4.32
CA LYS A 145 -8.23 -3.58 5.78
C LYS A 145 -8.75 -2.20 6.15
N ARG A 146 -8.40 -1.16 5.37
CA ARG A 146 -8.83 0.22 5.62
C ARG A 146 -10.24 0.49 5.11
N SER A 147 -10.61 -0.12 3.99
CA SER A 147 -11.91 0.09 3.38
C SER A 147 -13.02 -0.78 3.95
N GLY A 148 -12.68 -1.85 4.66
CA GLY A 148 -13.66 -2.82 5.13
C GLY A 148 -14.27 -3.66 4.00
N ILE A 149 -13.63 -3.73 2.82
CA ILE A 149 -14.09 -4.63 1.75
C ILE A 149 -13.70 -6.06 2.11
N HIS A 150 -14.70 -6.90 2.40
CA HIS A 150 -14.51 -8.31 2.76
C HIS A 150 -14.72 -9.26 1.57
N SER A 151 -15.45 -8.85 0.54
CA SER A 151 -15.78 -9.67 -0.64
C SER A 151 -15.10 -9.15 -1.91
N VAL A 152 -13.91 -9.66 -2.21
CA VAL A 152 -13.29 -9.58 -3.53
C VAL A 152 -12.93 -11.01 -3.93
N VAL A 153 -13.27 -11.41 -5.15
CA VAL A 153 -12.96 -12.76 -5.62
C VAL A 153 -11.45 -12.91 -5.72
N ARG A 154 -10.90 -13.79 -4.88
CA ARG A 154 -9.49 -14.13 -4.90
C ARG A 154 -9.24 -14.95 -6.15
N HIS A 155 -8.20 -14.62 -6.93
CA HIS A 155 -7.75 -15.54 -7.97
C HIS A 155 -7.44 -16.90 -7.33
N GLY A 156 -8.12 -17.94 -7.83
CA GLY A 156 -7.96 -19.32 -7.38
C GLY A 156 -9.12 -19.90 -6.56
N GLU A 157 -10.10 -19.10 -6.16
CA GLU A 157 -11.35 -19.59 -5.54
C GLU A 157 -12.51 -18.94 -6.29
N ALA A 158 -12.79 -19.46 -7.49
CA ALA A 158 -14.16 -19.43 -7.97
C ALA A 158 -14.95 -20.12 -6.87
N ALA A 159 -15.82 -19.37 -6.19
CA ALA A 159 -16.65 -19.87 -5.12
C ALA A 159 -17.25 -21.20 -5.57
N SER A 160 -16.80 -22.30 -4.95
CA SER A 160 -17.46 -23.58 -5.01
C SER A 160 -18.75 -23.49 -4.20
N SER A 161 -19.61 -22.55 -4.58
CA SER A 161 -21.02 -22.61 -4.20
C SER A 161 -21.60 -23.68 -5.09
N ASP A 162 -21.87 -24.85 -4.52
CA ASP A 162 -22.61 -25.89 -5.21
C ASP A 162 -24.07 -25.42 -5.37
N MET A 163 -24.32 -24.67 -6.45
CA MET A 163 -25.64 -24.16 -6.78
C MET A 163 -26.64 -25.31 -6.89
N LYS A 164 -26.18 -26.49 -7.30
CA LYS A 164 -27.01 -27.69 -7.41
C LYS A 164 -27.43 -28.20 -6.04
N ALA A 165 -26.52 -28.26 -5.07
CA ALA A 165 -26.87 -28.60 -3.69
C ALA A 165 -27.85 -27.59 -3.06
N ALA A 166 -27.71 -26.30 -3.38
CA ALA A 166 -28.65 -25.26 -2.92
C ALA A 166 -30.04 -25.41 -3.55
N GLU A 167 -30.11 -25.68 -4.85
CA GLU A 167 -31.37 -25.95 -5.57
C GLU A 167 -32.05 -27.23 -5.05
N ASP A 168 -31.29 -28.30 -4.82
CA ASP A 168 -31.80 -29.55 -4.24
C ASP A 168 -32.32 -29.33 -2.81
N TYR A 169 -31.65 -28.49 -2.02
CA TYR A 169 -32.13 -28.10 -0.69
C TYR A 169 -33.45 -27.31 -0.75
N ILE A 170 -33.56 -26.33 -1.65
CA ILE A 170 -34.79 -25.54 -1.83
C ILE A 170 -35.96 -26.45 -2.20
N LYS A 171 -35.72 -27.42 -3.09
CA LYS A 171 -36.74 -28.38 -3.53
C LYS A 171 -37.19 -29.29 -2.38
N THR A 172 -36.23 -29.93 -1.69
CA THR A 172 -36.53 -30.81 -0.55
C THR A 172 -37.23 -30.07 0.59
N PHE A 173 -36.83 -28.84 0.87
CA PHE A 173 -37.47 -27.98 1.88
C PHE A 173 -38.90 -27.59 1.47
N SER A 174 -39.12 -27.23 0.20
CA SER A 174 -40.45 -26.90 -0.32
C SER A 174 -41.41 -28.09 -0.27
N ASP A 175 -40.91 -29.29 -0.56
CA ASP A 175 -41.69 -30.53 -0.48
C ASP A 175 -42.05 -30.85 0.98
N LEU A 176 -41.14 -30.60 1.92
CA LEU A 176 -41.36 -30.81 3.35
C LEU A 176 -42.40 -29.85 3.94
N ILE A 177 -42.37 -28.57 3.53
CA ILE A 177 -43.39 -27.56 3.92
C ILE A 177 -44.78 -27.98 3.45
N LYS A 178 -44.90 -28.41 2.19
CA LYS A 178 -46.17 -28.89 1.62
C LYS A 178 -46.68 -30.14 2.34
N ALA A 179 -45.79 -31.10 2.63
CA ALA A 179 -46.13 -32.34 3.32
C ALA A 179 -46.59 -32.12 4.77
N GLN A 180 -46.01 -31.14 5.45
CA GLN A 180 -46.34 -30.79 6.84
C GLN A 180 -47.53 -29.80 6.94
N GLY A 181 -48.12 -29.38 5.81
CA GLY A 181 -49.29 -28.50 5.80
C GLY A 181 -49.03 -27.09 6.31
N TYR A 182 -47.77 -26.63 6.31
CA TYR A 182 -47.45 -25.26 6.70
C TYR A 182 -47.89 -24.30 5.59
N ILE A 183 -48.96 -23.55 5.86
CA ILE A 183 -49.44 -22.47 5.00
C ILE A 183 -48.67 -21.22 5.41
N SER A 184 -47.97 -20.58 4.47
CA SER A 184 -47.44 -19.24 4.69
C SER A 184 -48.59 -18.32 5.07
N GLN A 185 -48.51 -17.67 6.22
CA GLN A 185 -49.39 -16.54 6.55
C GLN A 185 -49.13 -15.36 5.60
#